data_AF-A0A967JFY1-F1
#
_entry.id   AF-A0A967JFY1-F1
#
_cell.length_a   1.000
_cell.length_b   1.000
_cell.length_c   1.000
_cell.angle_alpha   90.00
_cell.angle_beta   90.00
_cell.angle_gamma   90.00
#
_symmetry.space_group_name_H-M   'P 1'
#
loop_
_entity.id
_entity.type
_entity.pdbx_description
1 polymer ?
#
loop_
_entity_poly.entity_id
_entity_poly.type
_entity_poly.pdbx_seq_one_letter_code
_entity_poly.pdbx_strand_id
1 'polypeptide(L)'
;MEARGIRAGEAGPWRPLEITWEEGGQLVARVDLGMEADGGQLRVTDVEGIRSLIWAAVVPEDAEPIEETPTIEGGEVGSTRAALRSDLAAVGVVSREEWGARSTSCSSNPDKYRMAIHHTVTPADSDPAVRVRGIQNYHMDTRGWCDIGYHFLVSLDGRMWEGRPLGQLGTHVGGQNTGNVGISYIGCFQDSGCNGWLPSTPPDAMLDAGATLVREISRIYGIAINSTNVKGHRDHAGASTSCPGDNLHALLPEIRSRAGTPSGPVWSAEYVDQSFPLARDPFVIPPGDEVAGYIELRNTGTDPWEPGETFLGTTEPRDGTSPLAASGWVDTHRPTTVNRTVAPGETGRFEFSVRAPSTAGDYPQYFNLVQEDVAWFSAPGDDQLQVRVTVETDAPDMGSGSGA
;
A
#
# COMPACT_ATOMS: atom_id res chain seq x y z
N MET A 1 3.70 2.77 37.36
CA MET A 1 4.95 3.43 36.94
C MET A 1 4.67 4.93 36.84
N GLU A 2 5.66 5.78 37.10
CA GLU A 2 5.54 7.24 36.96
C GLU A 2 6.75 7.80 36.21
N ALA A 3 6.60 8.88 35.43
CA ALA A 3 7.73 9.61 34.88
C ALA A 3 7.63 11.11 35.18
N ARG A 4 8.76 11.80 35.04
CA ARG A 4 8.85 13.27 35.13
C ARG A 4 9.88 13.81 34.15
N GLY A 5 9.67 15.04 33.71
CA GLY A 5 10.66 15.78 32.92
C GLY A 5 11.75 16.40 33.78
N ILE A 6 12.92 16.59 33.18
CA ILE A 6 14.02 17.40 33.70
C ILE A 6 14.28 18.49 32.67
N ARG A 7 14.26 19.76 33.09
CA ARG A 7 14.64 20.90 32.24
C ARG A 7 15.69 21.73 32.95
N ALA A 8 16.80 22.04 32.29
CA ALA A 8 17.91 22.79 32.89
C ALA A 8 18.39 22.26 34.26
N GLY A 9 18.30 20.95 34.49
CA GLY A 9 18.68 20.31 35.75
C GLY A 9 17.61 20.31 36.85
N GLU A 10 16.47 20.96 36.64
CA GLU A 10 15.33 20.95 37.57
C GLU A 10 14.32 19.86 37.20
N ALA A 11 13.89 19.09 38.21
CA ALA A 11 12.96 17.98 38.00
C ALA A 11 11.51 18.41 38.21
N GLY A 12 10.66 18.16 37.21
CA GLY A 12 9.22 18.39 37.25
C GLY A 12 8.45 17.41 38.16
N PRO A 13 7.12 17.53 38.23
CA PRO A 13 6.29 16.63 39.02
C PRO A 13 6.27 15.22 38.45
N TRP A 14 6.19 14.22 39.33
CA TRP A 14 5.90 12.84 38.92
C TRP A 14 4.49 12.73 38.37
N ARG A 15 4.35 12.07 37.22
CA ARG A 15 3.09 11.81 36.55
C ARG A 15 2.92 10.31 36.32
N PRO A 16 1.73 9.75 36.54
CA PRO A 16 1.48 8.33 36.30
C PRO A 16 1.58 8.02 34.80
N LEU A 17 2.13 6.85 34.46
CA LEU A 17 2.07 6.34 33.09
C LEU A 17 0.68 5.74 32.82
N GLU A 18 0.14 6.06 31.66
CA GLU A 18 -1.07 5.48 31.08
C GLU A 18 -0.67 4.23 30.28
N ILE A 19 -1.20 3.06 30.63
CA ILE A 19 -0.99 1.83 29.86
C ILE A 19 -1.76 1.94 28.56
N THR A 20 -1.04 1.91 27.44
CA THR A 20 -1.61 2.00 26.09
C THR A 20 -1.70 0.66 25.39
N TRP A 21 -0.97 -0.36 25.88
CA TRP A 21 -0.98 -1.72 25.34
C TRP A 21 -0.59 -2.75 26.41
N GLU A 22 -1.24 -3.92 26.38
CA GLU A 22 -0.89 -5.07 27.22
C GLU A 22 -1.13 -6.38 26.45
N GLU A 23 -0.09 -7.20 26.30
CA GLU A 23 -0.20 -8.54 25.69
C GLU A 23 0.88 -9.47 26.28
N GLY A 24 0.49 -10.66 26.75
CA GLY A 24 1.43 -11.72 27.12
C GLY A 24 2.48 -11.34 28.18
N GLY A 25 2.15 -10.44 29.11
CA GLY A 25 3.08 -9.91 30.11
C GLY A 25 3.99 -8.79 29.61
N GLN A 26 3.80 -8.29 28.38
CA GLN A 26 4.38 -7.04 27.90
C GLN A 26 3.41 -5.89 28.13
N LEU A 27 3.92 -4.80 28.71
CA LEU A 27 3.18 -3.58 28.96
C LEU A 27 3.84 -2.43 28.19
N VAL A 28 3.06 -1.67 27.42
CA VAL A 28 3.48 -0.36 26.91
C VAL A 28 2.67 0.69 27.63
N ALA A 29 3.37 1.66 28.20
CA ALA A 29 2.75 2.76 28.88
C ALA A 29 3.43 4.07 28.46
N ARG A 30 2.67 5.15 28.38
CA ARG A 30 3.14 6.48 28.00
C ARG A 30 2.78 7.49 29.07
N VAL A 31 3.42 8.65 29.03
CA VAL A 31 3.08 9.78 29.89
C VAL A 31 3.42 11.07 29.19
N ASP A 32 2.47 11.99 29.16
CA ASP A 32 2.74 13.38 28.79
C ASP A 32 3.33 14.10 30.01
N LEU A 33 4.55 14.60 29.86
CA LEU A 33 5.27 15.31 30.92
C LEU A 33 4.64 16.68 31.22
N GLY A 34 3.79 17.19 30.32
CA GLY A 34 3.14 18.50 30.40
C GLY A 34 4.12 19.65 30.45
N MET A 35 5.33 19.43 29.92
CA MET A 35 6.42 20.39 29.81
C MET A 35 7.40 19.90 28.74
N GLU A 36 8.10 20.82 28.09
CA GLU A 36 9.33 20.49 27.37
C GLU A 36 10.42 20.16 28.39
N ALA A 37 11.20 19.12 28.11
CA ALA A 37 12.22 18.62 29.01
C ALA A 37 13.47 18.19 28.22
N ASP A 38 14.64 18.52 28.74
CA ASP A 38 15.95 18.13 28.18
C ASP A 38 16.37 16.73 28.66
N GLY A 39 15.57 16.10 29.53
CA GLY A 39 15.76 14.75 30.03
C GLY A 39 14.50 14.23 30.74
N GLY A 40 14.45 12.93 30.99
CA GLY A 40 13.34 12.28 31.68
C GLY A 40 13.83 11.35 32.79
N GLN A 41 13.01 11.18 33.82
CA GLN A 41 13.21 10.14 34.83
C GLN A 41 11.98 9.26 34.92
N LEU A 42 12.21 7.94 34.98
CA LEU A 42 11.19 6.92 35.16
C LEU A 42 11.33 6.30 36.55
N ARG A 43 10.21 6.19 37.27
CA ARG A 43 10.10 5.53 38.56
C ARG A 43 9.19 4.31 38.43
N VAL A 44 9.75 3.16 38.78
CA VAL A 44 9.05 1.89 38.84
C VAL A 44 9.11 1.41 40.28
N THR A 45 7.97 1.38 40.95
CA THR A 45 7.84 1.06 42.39
C THR A 45 7.68 -0.43 42.67
N ASP A 46 7.15 -1.19 41.70
CA ASP A 46 7.06 -2.65 41.76
C ASP A 46 7.90 -3.23 40.61
N VAL A 47 9.07 -3.75 40.97
CA VAL A 47 10.06 -4.27 40.02
C VAL A 47 10.05 -5.80 39.95
N GLU A 48 9.23 -6.46 40.78
CA GLU A 48 9.17 -7.91 40.82
C GLU A 48 8.52 -8.43 39.52
N GLY A 49 9.26 -9.24 38.76
CA GLY A 49 8.79 -9.79 37.48
C GLY A 49 9.17 -8.99 36.22
N ILE A 50 9.77 -7.80 36.35
CA ILE A 50 10.25 -7.02 35.19
C ILE A 50 11.54 -7.65 34.65
N ARG A 51 11.45 -8.23 33.44
CA ARG A 51 12.60 -8.87 32.77
C ARG A 51 13.38 -7.92 31.85
N SER A 52 12.70 -6.91 31.32
CA SER A 52 13.26 -5.90 30.43
C SER A 52 12.49 -4.60 30.61
N LEU A 53 13.19 -3.47 30.58
CA LEU A 53 12.62 -2.14 30.63
C LEU A 53 13.30 -1.29 29.55
N ILE A 54 12.53 -0.98 28.51
CA ILE A 54 12.94 -0.12 27.41
C ILE A 54 12.07 1.13 27.47
N TRP A 55 12.65 2.29 27.27
CA TRP A 55 11.93 3.55 27.20
C TRP A 55 12.48 4.39 26.04
N ALA A 56 11.61 5.20 25.46
CA ALA A 56 11.95 6.19 24.46
C ALA A 56 11.24 7.50 24.82
N ALA A 57 11.89 8.63 24.55
CA ALA A 57 11.23 9.93 24.58
C ALA A 57 10.69 10.23 23.19
N VAL A 58 9.41 10.60 23.11
CA VAL A 58 8.86 11.20 21.89
C VAL A 58 9.18 12.68 21.98
N VAL A 59 10.16 13.13 21.19
CA VAL A 59 10.46 14.56 21.00
C VAL A 59 9.59 15.02 19.84
N PRO A 60 8.59 15.90 20.06
CA PRO A 60 7.98 16.59 18.93
C PRO A 60 9.10 17.39 18.26
N GLU A 61 9.41 17.12 16.99
CA GLU A 61 10.15 18.10 16.21
C GLU A 61 9.34 19.40 16.27
N ASP A 62 10.03 20.51 16.56
CA ASP A 62 9.45 21.84 16.66
C ASP A 62 8.48 22.07 15.51
N ALA A 63 7.19 21.96 15.81
CA ALA A 63 6.12 22.18 14.84
C ALA A 63 5.97 23.70 14.64
N GLU A 64 6.95 24.29 13.99
CA GLU A 64 6.61 25.33 13.01
C GLU A 64 5.63 24.67 12.03
N PRO A 65 4.47 25.28 11.73
CA PRO A 65 3.63 24.76 10.66
C PRO A 65 4.52 24.68 9.43
N ILE A 66 4.59 23.51 8.81
CA ILE A 66 5.24 23.37 7.52
C ILE A 66 4.34 24.13 6.53
N GLU A 67 4.52 25.45 6.44
CA GLU A 67 4.01 26.31 5.35
C GLU A 67 4.82 26.12 4.06
N GLU A 68 5.68 25.10 4.00
CA GLU A 68 6.30 24.67 2.77
C GLU A 68 6.04 23.18 2.57
N THR A 69 4.90 22.87 1.93
CA THR A 69 4.76 21.65 1.11
C THR A 69 6.14 21.37 0.49
N PRO A 70 6.82 20.25 0.80
CA PRO A 70 8.09 19.98 0.18
C PRO A 70 7.82 19.88 -1.32
N THR A 71 8.23 20.90 -2.07
CA THR A 71 8.35 20.80 -3.50
C THR A 71 9.41 19.75 -3.75
N ILE A 72 8.95 18.54 -4.04
CA ILE A 72 9.77 17.53 -4.69
C ILE A 72 10.14 18.12 -6.04
N GLU A 73 11.34 18.72 -6.12
CA GLU A 73 11.96 19.05 -7.40
C GLU A 73 12.35 17.74 -8.09
N GLY A 74 11.39 17.20 -8.83
CA GLY A 74 11.45 15.97 -9.60
C GLY A 74 10.03 15.67 -10.07
N GLY A 75 9.70 16.06 -11.30
CA GLY A 75 8.36 16.25 -11.87
C GLY A 75 7.22 15.35 -11.37
N GLU A 76 6.07 15.97 -11.10
CA GLU A 76 4.69 15.43 -11.06
C GLU A 76 4.37 14.12 -10.31
N VAL A 77 5.32 13.45 -9.66
CA VAL A 77 5.12 12.22 -8.85
C VAL A 77 4.31 12.47 -7.56
N GLY A 78 4.10 13.74 -7.19
CA GLY A 78 3.34 14.14 -6.01
C GLY A 78 1.80 14.15 -6.16
N SER A 79 1.27 14.28 -7.38
CA SER A 79 -0.18 14.46 -7.60
C SER A 79 -0.98 13.17 -7.41
N THR A 80 -0.45 12.02 -7.84
CA THR A 80 -1.16 10.74 -7.78
C THR A 80 -1.35 10.24 -6.34
N ARG A 81 -0.32 10.40 -5.50
CA ARG A 81 -0.45 10.14 -4.05
C ARG A 81 -1.39 11.13 -3.38
N ALA A 82 -1.48 12.38 -3.86
CA ALA A 82 -2.46 13.35 -3.37
C ALA A 82 -3.89 12.93 -3.76
N ALA A 83 -4.11 12.37 -4.95
CA ALA A 83 -5.41 11.85 -5.35
C ALA A 83 -5.86 10.67 -4.47
N LEU A 84 -4.98 9.68 -4.22
CA LEU A 84 -5.28 8.58 -3.30
C LEU A 84 -5.60 9.07 -1.88
N ARG A 85 -4.83 10.04 -1.37
CA ARG A 85 -5.11 10.68 -0.07
C ARG A 85 -6.45 11.41 -0.07
N SER A 86 -6.78 12.10 -1.16
CA SER A 86 -8.04 12.83 -1.31
C SER A 86 -9.24 11.88 -1.31
N ASP A 87 -9.14 10.75 -2.01
CA ASP A 87 -10.17 9.70 -2.01
C ASP A 87 -10.39 9.10 -0.62
N LEU A 88 -9.30 8.82 0.12
CA LEU A 88 -9.37 8.32 1.49
C LEU A 88 -9.97 9.38 2.44
N ALA A 89 -9.57 10.64 2.30
CA ALA A 89 -10.13 11.74 3.08
C ALA A 89 -11.62 11.98 2.77
N ALA A 90 -12.05 11.83 1.52
CA ALA A 90 -13.43 12.01 1.08
C ALA A 90 -14.40 11.01 1.74
N VAL A 91 -13.91 9.82 2.10
CA VAL A 91 -14.69 8.83 2.87
C VAL A 91 -14.49 8.94 4.39
N GLY A 92 -13.72 9.92 4.86
CA GLY A 92 -13.54 10.20 6.28
C GLY A 92 -12.46 9.37 6.97
N VAL A 93 -11.44 8.91 6.22
CA VAL A 93 -10.23 8.34 6.83
C VAL A 93 -9.43 9.46 7.48
N VAL A 94 -9.13 9.31 8.77
CA VAL A 94 -8.21 10.17 9.51
C VAL A 94 -6.79 9.88 9.04
N SER A 95 -6.12 10.87 8.48
CA SER A 95 -4.79 10.73 7.89
C SER A 95 -3.71 10.51 8.94
N ARG A 96 -2.57 9.97 8.51
CA ARG A 96 -1.36 9.83 9.34
C ARG A 96 -0.95 11.15 10.00
N GLU A 97 -0.98 12.24 9.26
CA GLU A 97 -0.64 13.57 9.76
C GLU A 97 -1.62 14.02 10.84
N GLU A 98 -2.93 13.80 10.65
CA GLU A 98 -3.97 14.21 11.60
C GLU A 98 -3.86 13.52 12.96
N TRP A 99 -3.45 12.24 13.00
CA TRP A 99 -3.27 11.52 14.26
C TRP A 99 -1.85 11.59 14.82
N GLY A 100 -0.93 12.25 14.13
CA GLY A 100 0.46 12.44 14.57
C GLY A 100 1.31 11.16 14.42
N ALA A 101 1.20 10.50 13.28
CA ALA A 101 1.99 9.31 12.96
C ALA A 101 3.49 9.62 12.88
N ARG A 102 4.30 8.71 13.42
CA ARG A 102 5.74 8.68 13.16
C ARG A 102 6.01 8.37 11.69
N SER A 103 7.18 8.79 11.19
CA SER A 103 7.65 8.41 9.85
C SER A 103 7.89 6.89 9.75
N THR A 104 7.81 6.36 8.53
CA THR A 104 7.97 4.94 8.21
C THR A 104 9.13 4.74 7.23
N SER A 105 9.84 3.62 7.36
CA SER A 105 10.91 3.18 6.45
C SER A 105 10.60 1.82 5.82
N CYS A 106 9.32 1.44 5.75
CA CYS A 106 8.90 0.15 5.22
C CYS A 106 9.20 -0.02 3.73
N SER A 107 9.46 -1.27 3.32
CA SER A 107 9.67 -1.64 1.93
C SER A 107 8.42 -1.41 1.07
N SER A 108 8.63 -1.17 -0.22
CA SER A 108 7.56 -1.02 -1.21
C SER A 108 6.77 -2.31 -1.42
N ASN A 109 5.48 -2.16 -1.71
CA ASN A 109 4.53 -3.22 -2.07
C ASN A 109 3.38 -2.55 -2.84
N PRO A 110 3.59 -2.07 -4.06
CA PRO A 110 2.59 -1.27 -4.78
C PRO A 110 1.36 -2.10 -5.16
N ASP A 111 1.54 -3.40 -5.40
CA ASP A 111 0.47 -4.31 -5.77
C ASP A 111 -0.42 -4.69 -4.59
N LYS A 112 -1.74 -4.70 -4.82
CA LYS A 112 -2.74 -5.18 -3.88
C LYS A 112 -3.77 -6.04 -4.61
N TYR A 113 -4.04 -7.23 -4.07
CA TYR A 113 -5.00 -8.18 -4.65
C TYR A 113 -5.89 -8.87 -3.60
N ARG A 114 -5.69 -8.57 -2.31
CA ARG A 114 -6.50 -9.11 -1.20
C ARG A 114 -6.45 -8.21 0.03
N MET A 115 -7.34 -8.47 0.97
CA MET A 115 -7.52 -7.79 2.23
C MET A 115 -7.68 -8.80 3.37
N ALA A 116 -6.98 -8.56 4.47
CA ALA A 116 -7.10 -9.29 5.72
C ALA A 116 -7.81 -8.43 6.77
N ILE A 117 -8.85 -8.99 7.39
CA ILE A 117 -9.56 -8.40 8.51
C ILE A 117 -8.93 -8.89 9.82
N HIS A 118 -8.62 -7.94 10.68
CA HIS A 118 -7.98 -8.14 11.97
C HIS A 118 -8.81 -7.55 13.11
N HIS A 119 -8.46 -7.93 14.34
CA HIS A 119 -8.69 -7.10 15.52
C HIS A 119 -7.35 -6.78 16.17
N THR A 120 -7.33 -5.82 17.10
CA THR A 120 -6.11 -5.42 17.80
C THR A 120 -5.87 -6.21 19.09
N VAL A 121 -6.87 -6.91 19.64
CA VAL A 121 -6.80 -7.53 20.98
C VAL A 121 -6.50 -6.48 22.06
N THR A 122 -7.15 -5.31 21.94
CA THR A 122 -7.03 -4.22 22.91
C THR A 122 -8.40 -3.84 23.46
N PRO A 123 -8.48 -3.08 24.57
CA PRO A 123 -9.71 -2.41 24.91
C PRO A 123 -10.10 -1.45 23.78
N ALA A 124 -11.40 -1.36 23.49
CA ALA A 124 -11.95 -0.26 22.72
C ALA A 124 -12.06 0.96 23.66
N ASP A 125 -11.14 1.92 23.54
CA ASP A 125 -11.15 3.13 24.39
C ASP A 125 -11.93 4.27 23.75
N SER A 126 -12.19 5.31 24.55
CA SER A 126 -12.87 6.53 24.13
C SER A 126 -11.99 7.50 23.35
N ASP A 127 -10.67 7.30 23.33
CA ASP A 127 -9.73 8.10 22.54
C ASP A 127 -8.95 7.21 21.55
N PRO A 128 -9.51 6.98 20.36
CA PRO A 128 -8.87 6.07 19.41
C PRO A 128 -7.57 6.62 18.82
N ALA A 129 -7.33 7.94 18.81
CA ALA A 129 -6.05 8.48 18.35
C ALA A 129 -4.91 8.04 19.28
N VAL A 130 -5.18 8.02 20.58
CA VAL A 130 -4.26 7.49 21.60
C VAL A 130 -3.99 6.01 21.35
N ARG A 131 -5.03 5.23 21.08
CA ARG A 131 -4.87 3.80 20.80
C ARG A 131 -4.05 3.55 19.54
N VAL A 132 -4.32 4.25 18.43
CA VAL A 132 -3.57 4.10 17.17
C VAL A 132 -2.08 4.40 17.38
N ARG A 133 -1.75 5.50 18.07
CA ARG A 133 -0.35 5.82 18.44
C ARG A 133 0.29 4.76 19.33
N GLY A 134 -0.45 4.25 20.32
CA GLY A 134 0.01 3.19 21.21
C GLY A 134 0.36 1.91 20.43
N ILE A 135 -0.47 1.54 19.45
CA ILE A 135 -0.23 0.40 18.56
C ILE A 135 1.00 0.65 17.68
N GLN A 136 1.16 1.84 17.10
CA GLN A 136 2.35 2.19 16.32
C GLN A 136 3.62 2.06 17.17
N ASN A 137 3.63 2.62 18.38
CA ASN A 137 4.79 2.57 19.28
C ASN A 137 5.12 1.14 19.70
N TYR A 138 4.12 0.31 20.03
CA TYR A 138 4.37 -1.09 20.33
C TYR A 138 5.01 -1.83 19.15
N HIS A 139 4.47 -1.65 17.94
CA HIS A 139 5.00 -2.28 16.74
C HIS A 139 6.43 -1.81 16.41
N MET A 140 6.70 -0.52 16.51
CA MET A 140 8.02 0.02 16.18
C MET A 140 9.05 -0.26 17.28
N ASP A 141 8.74 0.13 18.52
CA ASP A 141 9.73 0.15 19.60
C ASP A 141 9.89 -1.22 20.27
N THR A 142 8.83 -2.03 20.30
CA THR A 142 8.86 -3.35 20.97
C THR A 142 9.01 -4.50 19.97
N ARG A 143 8.29 -4.48 18.85
CA ARG A 143 8.39 -5.53 17.81
C ARG A 143 9.47 -5.25 16.77
N GLY A 144 10.05 -4.04 16.75
CA GLY A 144 11.11 -3.66 15.82
C GLY A 144 10.63 -3.51 14.37
N TRP A 145 9.34 -3.28 14.16
CA TRP A 145 8.78 -3.11 12.82
C TRP A 145 9.02 -1.68 12.30
N CYS A 146 9.01 -1.52 10.98
CA CYS A 146 9.21 -0.21 10.33
C CYS A 146 8.05 0.78 10.53
N ASP A 147 6.86 0.29 10.96
CA ASP A 147 5.66 1.08 11.24
C ASP A 147 4.60 0.21 11.93
N ILE A 148 3.42 0.79 12.23
CA ILE A 148 2.20 0.05 12.54
C ILE A 148 1.94 -1.07 11.52
N GLY A 149 1.57 -2.26 11.99
CA GLY A 149 1.50 -3.46 11.15
C GLY A 149 0.37 -3.46 10.11
N TYR A 150 -0.71 -2.72 10.36
CA TYR A 150 -1.93 -2.67 9.55
C TYR A 150 -1.94 -1.43 8.66
N HIS A 151 -2.65 -1.49 7.54
CA HIS A 151 -2.81 -0.36 6.63
C HIS A 151 -3.95 0.57 7.08
N PHE A 152 -5.00 0.01 7.68
CA PHE A 152 -6.09 0.77 8.26
C PHE A 152 -6.51 0.22 9.60
N LEU A 153 -7.06 1.10 10.44
CA LEU A 153 -7.71 0.73 11.68
C LEU A 153 -9.14 1.29 11.73
N VAL A 154 -10.04 0.58 12.39
CA VAL A 154 -11.42 1.02 12.61
C VAL A 154 -11.66 1.12 14.10
N SER A 155 -12.08 2.29 14.58
CA SER A 155 -12.38 2.53 16.00
C SER A 155 -13.86 2.34 16.34
N LEU A 156 -14.16 2.20 17.63
CA LEU A 156 -15.50 1.89 18.15
C LEU A 156 -16.59 2.88 17.70
N ASP A 157 -16.21 4.13 17.51
CA ASP A 157 -17.07 5.22 17.02
C ASP A 157 -17.26 5.23 15.49
N GLY A 158 -16.74 4.23 14.78
CA GLY A 158 -16.86 4.11 13.32
C GLY A 158 -15.87 4.97 12.54
N ARG A 159 -14.88 5.60 13.18
CA ARG A 159 -13.82 6.29 12.44
C ARG A 159 -12.81 5.30 11.84
N MET A 160 -12.35 5.65 10.65
CA MET A 160 -11.32 4.93 9.92
C MET A 160 -10.00 5.69 10.05
N TRP A 161 -8.91 4.99 10.30
CA TRP A 161 -7.60 5.58 10.56
C TRP A 161 -6.59 5.03 9.59
N GLU A 162 -5.88 5.91 8.90
CA GLU A 162 -4.75 5.53 8.06
C GLU A 162 -3.62 4.99 8.95
N GLY A 163 -3.33 3.70 8.82
CA GLY A 163 -2.16 3.07 9.41
C GLY A 163 -0.98 3.19 8.45
N ARG A 164 -0.37 2.05 8.12
CA ARG A 164 0.73 1.98 7.17
C ARG A 164 0.28 2.41 5.76
N PRO A 165 1.04 3.26 5.06
CA PRO A 165 0.71 3.67 3.70
C PRO A 165 0.45 2.48 2.77
N LEU A 166 -0.57 2.60 1.91
CA LEU A 166 -0.97 1.53 0.98
C LEU A 166 0.15 1.06 0.05
N GLY A 167 1.05 1.94 -0.37
CA GLY A 167 2.21 1.58 -1.21
C GLY A 167 3.29 0.74 -0.49
N GLN A 168 3.16 0.49 0.82
CA GLN A 168 4.18 -0.21 1.61
C GLN A 168 3.75 -1.63 2.00
N LEU A 169 4.73 -2.50 2.25
CA LEU A 169 4.50 -3.88 2.68
C LEU A 169 4.00 -3.89 4.12
N GLY A 170 2.89 -4.58 4.41
CA GLY A 170 2.38 -4.75 5.78
C GLY A 170 3.19 -5.72 6.65
N THR A 171 2.85 -5.83 7.93
CA THR A 171 3.41 -6.85 8.85
C THR A 171 2.30 -7.45 9.71
N HIS A 172 1.18 -7.81 9.06
CA HIS A 172 -0.05 -8.19 9.74
C HIS A 172 -0.43 -9.67 9.55
N VAL A 173 -0.03 -10.31 8.45
CA VAL A 173 -0.17 -11.77 8.24
C VAL A 173 1.17 -12.39 7.82
N GLY A 174 1.76 -13.20 8.71
CA GLY A 174 3.04 -13.88 8.45
C GLY A 174 3.01 -14.70 7.16
N GLY A 175 3.99 -14.48 6.28
CA GLY A 175 4.09 -15.15 4.97
C GLY A 175 3.05 -14.73 3.92
N GLN A 176 2.16 -13.77 4.23
CA GLN A 176 1.04 -13.37 3.34
C GLN A 176 0.87 -11.84 3.26
N ASN A 177 1.90 -11.04 3.58
CA ASN A 177 1.83 -9.58 3.56
C ASN A 177 1.87 -8.98 2.14
N THR A 178 2.63 -9.59 1.23
CA THR A 178 2.69 -9.15 -0.18
C THR A 178 1.29 -9.16 -0.78
N GLY A 179 0.92 -8.08 -1.45
CA GLY A 179 -0.42 -7.94 -2.05
C GLY A 179 -1.60 -7.80 -1.09
N ASN A 180 -1.36 -7.72 0.23
CA ASN A 180 -2.41 -7.84 1.24
C ASN A 180 -2.60 -6.55 2.05
N VAL A 181 -3.78 -5.95 1.94
CA VAL A 181 -4.17 -4.80 2.78
C VAL A 181 -4.68 -5.30 4.13
N GLY A 182 -4.22 -4.72 5.22
CA GLY A 182 -4.63 -5.12 6.58
C GLY A 182 -5.57 -4.08 7.17
N ILE A 183 -6.80 -4.47 7.50
CA ILE A 183 -7.81 -3.62 8.14
C ILE A 183 -8.08 -4.17 9.54
N SER A 184 -7.71 -3.42 10.58
CA SER A 184 -7.79 -3.89 11.97
C SER A 184 -8.84 -3.15 12.79
N TYR A 185 -9.76 -3.90 13.37
CA TYR A 185 -10.79 -3.35 14.25
C TYR A 185 -10.20 -3.20 15.66
N ILE A 186 -10.18 -1.97 16.16
CA ILE A 186 -9.70 -1.65 17.49
C ILE A 186 -10.67 -2.24 18.51
N GLY A 187 -10.21 -3.25 19.24
CA GLY A 187 -11.03 -3.99 20.18
C GLY A 187 -10.57 -5.43 20.34
N CYS A 188 -11.33 -6.18 21.13
CA CYS A 188 -11.18 -7.61 21.29
C CYS A 188 -12.53 -8.29 21.07
N PHE A 189 -12.61 -9.07 19.99
CA PHE A 189 -13.87 -9.64 19.49
C PHE A 189 -13.86 -11.18 19.51
N GLN A 190 -13.28 -11.77 20.56
CA GLN A 190 -13.23 -13.21 20.78
C GLN A 190 -13.86 -13.59 22.12
N ASP A 191 -14.32 -14.83 22.24
CA ASP A 191 -15.11 -15.26 23.39
C ASP A 191 -14.30 -15.39 24.68
N SER A 192 -12.98 -15.54 24.58
CA SER A 192 -12.06 -15.65 25.71
C SER A 192 -10.79 -14.84 25.47
N GLY A 193 -10.11 -14.36 26.51
CA GLY A 193 -8.87 -13.59 26.38
C GLY A 193 -9.04 -12.09 26.14
N CYS A 194 -10.28 -11.57 26.18
CA CYS A 194 -10.55 -10.12 26.08
C CYS A 194 -10.57 -9.38 27.43
N ASN A 195 -10.19 -10.03 28.54
CA ASN A 195 -10.11 -9.40 29.88
C ASN A 195 -11.39 -8.62 30.30
N GLY A 196 -12.56 -9.05 29.83
CA GLY A 196 -13.84 -8.39 30.10
C GLY A 196 -14.07 -7.07 29.34
N TRP A 197 -13.22 -6.72 28.38
CA TRP A 197 -13.40 -5.54 27.53
C TRP A 197 -14.65 -5.66 26.68
N LEU A 198 -15.39 -4.55 26.58
CA LEU A 198 -16.61 -4.43 25.81
C LEU A 198 -16.48 -3.34 24.74
N PRO A 199 -17.24 -3.44 23.64
CA PRO A 199 -18.12 -4.56 23.30
C PRO A 199 -17.35 -5.78 22.79
N SER A 200 -17.86 -6.99 23.05
CA SER A 200 -17.29 -8.25 22.55
C SER A 200 -17.64 -8.54 21.08
N THR A 201 -18.54 -7.76 20.50
CA THR A 201 -18.96 -7.78 19.10
C THR A 201 -18.85 -6.36 18.56
N PRO A 202 -18.29 -6.14 17.36
CA PRO A 202 -18.19 -4.81 16.78
C PRO A 202 -19.60 -4.22 16.53
N PRO A 203 -19.88 -2.97 16.93
CA PRO A 203 -21.14 -2.30 16.61
C PRO A 203 -21.25 -1.97 15.12
N ASP A 204 -22.47 -1.67 14.67
CA ASP A 204 -22.75 -1.36 13.26
C ASP A 204 -21.86 -0.27 12.67
N ALA A 205 -21.55 0.77 13.45
CA ALA A 205 -20.66 1.84 13.01
C ALA A 205 -19.27 1.33 12.59
N MET A 206 -18.72 0.32 13.28
CA MET A 206 -17.46 -0.31 12.89
C MET A 206 -17.62 -1.14 11.61
N LEU A 207 -18.74 -1.86 11.48
CA LEU A 207 -19.01 -2.70 10.31
C LEU A 207 -19.20 -1.84 9.05
N ASP A 208 -19.89 -0.71 9.16
CA ASP A 208 -20.08 0.27 8.07
C ASP A 208 -18.76 0.92 7.66
N ALA A 209 -17.92 1.27 8.65
CA ALA A 209 -16.59 1.83 8.43
C ALA A 209 -15.68 0.83 7.71
N GLY A 210 -15.58 -0.41 8.22
CA GLY A 210 -14.77 -1.42 7.58
C GLY A 210 -15.30 -1.84 6.20
N ALA A 211 -16.62 -1.87 6.00
CA ALA A 211 -17.23 -2.07 4.70
C ALA A 211 -16.89 -0.94 3.71
N THR A 212 -16.86 0.30 4.18
CA THR A 212 -16.42 1.46 3.38
C THR A 212 -14.98 1.31 2.94
N LEU A 213 -14.05 0.96 3.84
CA LEU A 213 -12.65 0.67 3.47
C LEU A 213 -12.57 -0.46 2.44
N VAL A 214 -13.26 -1.57 2.67
CA VAL A 214 -13.27 -2.71 1.74
C VAL A 214 -13.75 -2.29 0.35
N ARG A 215 -14.81 -1.48 0.27
CA ARG A 215 -15.32 -0.97 -1.01
C ARG A 215 -14.33 -0.05 -1.70
N GLU A 216 -13.75 0.92 -0.99
CA GLU A 216 -12.83 1.89 -1.62
C GLU A 216 -11.53 1.23 -2.07
N ILE A 217 -10.95 0.35 -1.26
CA ILE A 217 -9.77 -0.43 -1.64
C ILE A 217 -10.09 -1.35 -2.85
N SER A 218 -11.28 -1.97 -2.85
CA SER A 218 -11.75 -2.76 -3.98
C SER A 218 -11.89 -1.93 -5.26
N ARG A 219 -12.43 -0.70 -5.16
CA ARG A 219 -12.53 0.26 -6.26
C ARG A 219 -11.12 0.57 -6.81
N ILE A 220 -10.19 0.98 -5.94
CA ILE A 220 -8.84 1.43 -6.34
C ILE A 220 -8.04 0.32 -7.02
N TYR A 221 -8.03 -0.88 -6.42
CA TYR A 221 -7.16 -1.97 -6.86
C TYR A 221 -7.87 -3.06 -7.67
N GLY A 222 -9.16 -2.90 -7.97
CA GLY A 222 -9.96 -3.91 -8.68
C GLY A 222 -10.10 -5.24 -7.92
N ILE A 223 -10.02 -5.23 -6.59
CA ILE A 223 -10.05 -6.46 -5.78
C ILE A 223 -11.50 -6.95 -5.66
N ALA A 224 -11.80 -8.14 -6.18
CA ALA A 224 -13.14 -8.72 -6.03
C ALA A 224 -13.51 -8.95 -4.56
N ILE A 225 -14.69 -8.45 -4.12
CA ILE A 225 -15.18 -8.63 -2.75
C ILE A 225 -15.82 -10.01 -2.61
N ASN A 226 -15.05 -10.99 -2.12
CA ASN A 226 -15.49 -12.36 -1.88
C ASN A 226 -14.69 -12.99 -0.72
N SER A 227 -14.99 -14.24 -0.34
CA SER A 227 -14.33 -14.93 0.79
C SER A 227 -12.88 -15.32 0.54
N THR A 228 -12.43 -15.27 -0.71
CA THR A 228 -11.04 -15.57 -1.06
C THR A 228 -10.16 -14.34 -0.82
N ASN A 229 -10.67 -13.18 -1.22
CA ASN A 229 -9.92 -11.93 -1.26
C ASN A 229 -10.16 -11.03 -0.05
N VAL A 230 -11.30 -11.15 0.65
CA VAL A 230 -11.61 -10.39 1.86
C VAL A 230 -11.97 -11.38 2.96
N LYS A 231 -11.01 -11.67 3.84
CA LYS A 231 -11.11 -12.74 4.84
C LYS A 231 -10.39 -12.40 6.14
N GLY A 232 -10.65 -13.17 7.19
CA GLY A 232 -10.00 -12.96 8.48
C GLY A 232 -8.54 -13.42 8.45
N HIS A 233 -7.71 -12.87 9.34
CA HIS A 233 -6.31 -13.32 9.51
C HIS A 233 -6.20 -14.85 9.64
N ARG A 234 -7.05 -15.48 10.46
CA ARG A 234 -7.09 -16.94 10.64
C ARG A 234 -7.37 -17.76 9.37
N ASP A 235 -7.93 -17.15 8.32
CA ASP A 235 -8.29 -17.81 7.05
C ASP A 235 -7.15 -17.76 6.01
N HIS A 236 -6.00 -17.17 6.36
CA HIS A 236 -4.81 -17.16 5.52
C HIS A 236 -3.99 -18.44 5.67
N ALA A 237 -3.41 -18.91 4.56
CA ALA A 237 -2.58 -20.10 4.57
C ALA A 237 -1.34 -19.88 5.46
N GLY A 238 -1.12 -20.80 6.41
CA GLY A 238 -0.03 -20.74 7.38
C GLY A 238 -0.33 -19.92 8.63
N ALA A 239 -1.52 -19.31 8.76
CA ALA A 239 -1.90 -18.58 9.95
C ALA A 239 -2.23 -19.53 11.12
N SER A 240 -1.71 -19.23 12.31
CA SER A 240 -2.03 -19.90 13.57
C SER A 240 -2.42 -18.85 14.61
N THR A 241 -3.65 -18.36 14.52
CA THR A 241 -4.14 -17.22 15.31
C THR A 241 -5.66 -17.30 15.49
N SER A 242 -6.17 -16.71 16.57
CA SER A 242 -7.60 -16.44 16.75
C SER A 242 -8.05 -15.16 16.05
N CYS A 243 -7.16 -14.32 15.52
CA CYS A 243 -7.54 -13.07 14.86
C CYS A 243 -8.43 -13.35 13.61
N PRO A 244 -9.54 -12.61 13.36
CA PRO A 244 -10.01 -11.37 14.01
C PRO A 244 -10.93 -11.57 15.24
N GLY A 245 -10.92 -12.75 15.85
CA GLY A 245 -11.82 -13.15 16.92
C GLY A 245 -13.14 -13.72 16.39
N ASP A 246 -13.79 -14.60 17.15
CA ASP A 246 -14.95 -15.37 16.68
C ASP A 246 -16.14 -14.48 16.33
N ASN A 247 -16.37 -13.41 17.13
CA ASN A 247 -17.51 -12.51 16.93
C ASN A 247 -17.35 -11.62 15.70
N LEU A 248 -16.15 -11.12 15.41
CA LEU A 248 -15.90 -10.34 14.19
C LEU A 248 -15.74 -11.26 12.96
N HIS A 249 -15.15 -12.46 13.12
CA HIS A 249 -15.04 -13.44 12.04
C HIS A 249 -16.40 -13.88 11.50
N ALA A 250 -17.37 -14.11 12.40
CA ALA A 250 -18.75 -14.41 12.04
C ALA A 250 -19.43 -13.32 11.20
N LEU A 251 -18.96 -12.06 11.30
CA LEU A 251 -19.52 -10.90 10.60
C LEU A 251 -18.80 -10.58 9.28
N LEU A 252 -17.79 -11.36 8.86
CA LEU A 252 -17.14 -11.18 7.56
C LEU A 252 -18.09 -11.27 6.35
N PRO A 253 -19.12 -12.14 6.31
CA PRO A 253 -20.14 -12.09 5.26
C PRO A 253 -20.90 -10.77 5.24
N GLU A 254 -21.20 -10.22 6.41
CA GLU A 254 -21.94 -8.95 6.54
C GLU A 254 -21.10 -7.76 6.10
N ILE A 255 -19.82 -7.68 6.49
CA ILE A 255 -18.89 -6.63 6.02
C ILE A 255 -18.82 -6.62 4.49
N ARG A 256 -18.69 -7.80 3.86
CA ARG A 256 -18.68 -7.93 2.39
C ARG A 256 -20.02 -7.52 1.78
N SER A 257 -21.14 -7.85 2.42
CA SER A 257 -22.47 -7.44 1.96
C SER A 257 -22.68 -5.93 2.06
N ARG A 258 -22.25 -5.30 3.16
CA ARG A 258 -22.34 -3.85 3.37
C ARG A 258 -21.43 -3.06 2.43
N ALA A 259 -20.27 -3.62 2.08
CA ALA A 259 -19.38 -3.03 1.08
C ALA A 259 -20.04 -2.93 -0.30
N GLY A 260 -20.97 -3.85 -0.60
CA GLY A 260 -21.75 -3.87 -1.82
C GLY A 260 -20.90 -4.14 -3.06
N THR A 261 -21.46 -3.82 -4.23
CA THR A 261 -20.73 -3.86 -5.50
C THR A 261 -20.15 -2.48 -5.78
N PRO A 262 -18.81 -2.34 -5.90
CA PRO A 262 -18.19 -1.09 -6.31
C PRO A 262 -18.70 -0.68 -7.70
N SER A 263 -18.66 0.62 -8.01
CA SER A 263 -19.06 1.18 -9.32
C SER A 263 -18.18 0.72 -10.50
N GLY A 264 -17.20 -0.15 -10.24
CA GLY A 264 -16.15 -0.57 -11.16
C GLY A 264 -14.77 -0.29 -10.56
N PRO A 265 -13.71 -0.91 -11.09
CA PRO A 265 -12.35 -0.51 -10.78
C PRO A 265 -12.10 0.93 -11.24
N VAL A 266 -11.36 1.71 -10.44
CA VAL A 266 -10.93 3.07 -10.82
C VAL A 266 -10.07 3.02 -12.08
N TRP A 267 -9.12 2.08 -12.07
CA TRP A 267 -8.09 1.94 -13.09
C TRP A 267 -8.34 0.66 -13.88
N SER A 268 -8.89 0.81 -15.08
CA SER A 268 -9.19 -0.28 -15.99
C SER A 268 -9.17 0.20 -17.42
N ALA A 269 -8.71 -0.67 -18.31
CA ALA A 269 -8.57 -0.40 -19.72
C ALA A 269 -8.99 -1.59 -20.57
N GLU A 270 -9.32 -1.33 -21.82
CA GLU A 270 -9.57 -2.33 -22.84
C GLU A 270 -8.70 -2.04 -24.07
N TYR A 271 -8.06 -3.08 -24.60
CA TYR A 271 -7.26 -2.97 -25.82
C TYR A 271 -8.11 -2.51 -27.01
N VAL A 272 -7.59 -1.56 -27.79
CA VAL A 272 -8.24 -1.04 -29.00
C VAL A 272 -7.44 -1.40 -30.24
N ASP A 273 -6.20 -0.94 -30.32
CA ASP A 273 -5.34 -1.09 -31.49
C ASP A 273 -3.85 -0.95 -31.12
N GLN A 274 -2.95 -1.36 -32.02
CA GLN A 274 -1.52 -1.06 -31.90
C GLN A 274 -0.87 -1.05 -33.29
N SER A 275 0.20 -0.26 -33.45
CA SER A 275 0.97 -0.29 -34.70
C SER A 275 2.00 -1.42 -34.75
N PHE A 276 2.39 -1.96 -33.59
CA PHE A 276 3.31 -3.09 -33.53
C PHE A 276 2.62 -4.37 -34.02
N PRO A 277 3.32 -5.26 -34.73
CA PRO A 277 2.76 -6.56 -35.05
C PRO A 277 2.28 -7.30 -33.80
N LEU A 278 1.15 -7.99 -33.92
CA LEU A 278 0.64 -8.83 -32.83
C LEU A 278 1.64 -9.94 -32.54
N ALA A 279 1.75 -10.39 -31.28
CA ALA A 279 2.78 -11.35 -30.88
C ALA A 279 2.77 -12.72 -31.60
N ARG A 280 1.66 -13.07 -32.27
CA ARG A 280 1.56 -14.23 -33.17
C ARG A 280 2.39 -14.08 -34.46
N ASP A 281 2.67 -12.84 -34.86
CA ASP A 281 3.39 -12.45 -36.07
C ASP A 281 4.52 -11.48 -35.66
N PRO A 282 5.59 -11.95 -34.99
CA PRO A 282 6.62 -11.08 -34.40
C PRO A 282 7.38 -10.31 -35.47
N PHE A 283 7.86 -9.13 -35.09
CA PHE A 283 8.69 -8.32 -35.97
C PHE A 283 10.15 -8.78 -35.94
N VAL A 284 10.77 -8.82 -37.12
CA VAL A 284 12.23 -9.01 -37.25
C VAL A 284 12.87 -7.63 -37.35
N ILE A 285 13.69 -7.28 -36.36
CA ILE A 285 14.43 -6.00 -36.35
C ILE A 285 15.93 -6.31 -36.33
N PRO A 286 16.74 -5.67 -37.19
CA PRO A 286 18.19 -5.82 -37.16
C PRO A 286 18.78 -5.45 -35.78
N PRO A 287 19.86 -6.11 -35.34
CA PRO A 287 20.44 -5.85 -34.02
C PRO A 287 20.77 -4.37 -33.80
N GLY A 288 20.19 -3.78 -32.75
CA GLY A 288 20.43 -2.39 -32.35
C GLY A 288 19.56 -1.33 -33.01
N ASP A 289 18.73 -1.70 -34.00
CA ASP A 289 17.77 -0.79 -34.61
C ASP A 289 16.58 -0.50 -33.66
N GLU A 290 15.98 0.67 -33.82
CA GLU A 290 14.80 1.10 -33.08
C GLU A 290 13.59 1.27 -34.03
N VAL A 291 12.42 0.80 -33.60
CA VAL A 291 11.17 0.97 -34.34
C VAL A 291 10.16 1.70 -33.45
N ALA A 292 9.67 2.84 -33.93
CA ALA A 292 8.62 3.62 -33.26
C ALA A 292 7.24 3.01 -33.52
N GLY A 293 6.37 3.08 -32.51
CA GLY A 293 4.99 2.64 -32.63
C GLY A 293 4.11 3.13 -31.50
N TYR A 294 2.91 2.55 -31.40
CA TYR A 294 1.93 2.89 -30.38
C TYR A 294 1.09 1.70 -29.94
N ILE A 295 0.51 1.82 -28.75
CA ILE A 295 -0.62 1.02 -28.27
C ILE A 295 -1.77 1.97 -27.91
N GLU A 296 -2.98 1.61 -28.31
CA GLU A 296 -4.22 2.33 -27.98
C GLU A 296 -5.10 1.49 -27.05
N LEU A 297 -5.58 2.14 -26.00
CA LEU A 297 -6.37 1.55 -24.92
C LEU A 297 -7.55 2.46 -24.61
N ARG A 298 -8.75 1.89 -24.47
CA ARG A 298 -9.95 2.60 -24.05
C ARG A 298 -10.04 2.62 -22.53
N ASN A 299 -10.33 3.77 -21.96
CA ASN A 299 -10.62 3.93 -20.53
C ASN A 299 -11.97 3.29 -20.19
N THR A 300 -11.93 2.20 -19.44
CA THR A 300 -13.11 1.51 -18.90
C THR A 300 -13.24 1.67 -17.40
N GLY A 301 -12.34 2.43 -16.78
CA GLY A 301 -12.36 2.83 -15.38
C GLY A 301 -13.28 4.01 -15.11
N THR A 302 -13.28 4.49 -13.87
CA THR A 302 -14.16 5.59 -13.42
C THR A 302 -13.50 6.96 -13.51
N ASP A 303 -12.17 7.00 -13.52
CA ASP A 303 -11.39 8.23 -13.39
C ASP A 303 -10.60 8.51 -14.68
N PRO A 304 -10.35 9.79 -15.00
CA PRO A 304 -9.57 10.14 -16.18
C PRO A 304 -8.11 9.71 -16.05
N TRP A 305 -7.47 9.41 -17.19
CA TRP A 305 -6.03 9.20 -17.24
C TRP A 305 -5.35 10.51 -17.59
N GLU A 306 -4.30 10.86 -16.87
CA GLU A 306 -3.58 12.12 -17.08
C GLU A 306 -2.13 11.87 -17.55
N PRO A 307 -1.61 12.70 -18.47
CA PRO A 307 -0.19 12.68 -18.81
C PRO A 307 0.68 12.90 -17.58
N GLY A 308 1.76 12.14 -17.46
CA GLY A 308 2.66 12.20 -16.30
C GLY A 308 2.16 11.41 -15.08
N GLU A 309 0.95 10.84 -15.15
CA GLU A 309 0.36 10.06 -14.06
C GLU A 309 0.01 8.63 -14.46
N THR A 310 -0.57 8.46 -15.65
CA THR A 310 -0.89 7.14 -16.20
C THR A 310 0.17 6.72 -17.22
N PHE A 311 0.86 5.61 -16.94
CA PHE A 311 1.96 5.11 -17.77
C PHE A 311 1.64 3.74 -18.36
N LEU A 312 2.29 3.45 -19.49
CA LEU A 312 2.52 2.08 -19.91
C LEU A 312 3.74 1.56 -19.11
N GLY A 313 3.60 0.43 -18.44
CA GLY A 313 4.65 -0.21 -17.64
C GLY A 313 4.91 -1.65 -18.08
N THR A 314 6.13 -2.13 -17.88
CA THR A 314 6.49 -3.52 -18.19
C THR A 314 5.90 -4.49 -17.17
N THR A 315 5.49 -5.66 -17.66
CA THR A 315 4.96 -6.77 -16.86
C THR A 315 5.65 -8.08 -17.21
N GLU A 316 5.37 -9.14 -16.43
CA GLU A 316 6.00 -10.45 -16.54
C GLU A 316 7.55 -10.41 -16.53
N PRO A 317 8.17 -9.81 -15.49
CA PRO A 317 7.58 -9.30 -14.24
C PRO A 317 7.25 -7.79 -14.25
N ARG A 318 6.31 -7.37 -13.39
CA ARG A 318 6.02 -5.95 -13.11
C ARG A 318 7.30 -5.20 -12.73
N ASP A 319 7.47 -4.01 -13.29
CA ASP A 319 8.66 -3.16 -13.10
C ASP A 319 9.98 -3.82 -13.53
N GLY A 320 9.92 -4.87 -14.35
CA GLY A 320 11.11 -5.50 -14.91
C GLY A 320 11.77 -4.62 -15.96
N THR A 321 13.10 -4.45 -15.89
CA THR A 321 13.88 -3.84 -16.96
C THR A 321 13.66 -4.59 -18.27
N SER A 322 13.16 -3.91 -19.29
CA SER A 322 12.94 -4.50 -20.60
C SER A 322 14.25 -4.59 -21.41
N PRO A 323 14.55 -5.73 -22.04
CA PRO A 323 15.64 -5.82 -23.02
C PRO A 323 15.36 -4.99 -24.27
N LEU A 324 14.10 -4.58 -24.48
CA LEU A 324 13.63 -3.79 -25.62
C LEU A 324 13.57 -2.29 -25.33
N ALA A 325 14.00 -1.87 -24.13
CA ALA A 325 13.98 -0.48 -23.73
C ALA A 325 14.76 0.38 -24.74
N ALA A 326 14.04 1.30 -25.38
CA ALA A 326 14.64 2.27 -26.30
C ALA A 326 15.12 3.51 -25.54
N SER A 327 15.99 4.28 -26.18
CA SER A 327 16.58 5.48 -25.56
C SER A 327 15.56 6.56 -25.16
N GLY A 328 14.38 6.57 -25.78
CA GLY A 328 13.29 7.51 -25.49
C GLY A 328 12.30 7.06 -24.41
N TRP A 329 12.51 5.91 -23.76
CA TRP A 329 11.64 5.48 -22.65
C TRP A 329 11.81 6.41 -21.44
N VAL A 330 10.75 6.59 -20.65
CA VAL A 330 10.79 7.34 -19.38
C VAL A 330 11.75 6.67 -18.39
N ASP A 331 11.67 5.34 -18.30
CA ASP A 331 12.63 4.46 -17.62
C ASP A 331 12.65 3.11 -18.36
N THR A 332 13.64 2.28 -18.11
CA THR A 332 13.79 0.90 -18.60
C THR A 332 12.59 -0.03 -18.36
N HIS A 333 11.67 0.34 -17.45
CA HIS A 333 10.40 -0.36 -17.17
C HIS A 333 9.16 0.55 -17.36
N ARG A 334 9.35 1.75 -17.93
CA ARG A 334 8.31 2.74 -18.22
C ARG A 334 8.50 3.29 -19.64
N PRO A 335 7.93 2.66 -20.67
CA PRO A 335 8.01 3.16 -22.04
C PRO A 335 7.57 4.61 -22.21
N THR A 336 6.38 4.97 -21.71
CA THR A 336 5.75 6.27 -22.01
C THR A 336 4.54 6.51 -21.10
N THR A 337 4.03 7.74 -21.12
CA THR A 337 2.76 8.14 -20.50
C THR A 337 1.70 8.40 -21.58
N VAL A 338 0.43 8.48 -21.18
CA VAL A 338 -0.64 8.87 -22.09
C VAL A 338 -0.40 10.29 -22.63
N ASN A 339 -0.68 10.52 -23.91
CA ASN A 339 -0.33 11.80 -24.56
C ASN A 339 -1.30 12.96 -24.30
N ARG A 340 -2.44 12.70 -23.66
CA ARG A 340 -3.48 13.67 -23.30
C ARG A 340 -4.32 13.14 -22.15
N THR A 341 -5.13 14.00 -21.54
CA THR A 341 -6.21 13.55 -20.65
C THR A 341 -7.17 12.62 -21.39
N VAL A 342 -7.50 11.46 -20.81
CA VAL A 342 -8.42 10.46 -21.37
C VAL A 342 -9.56 10.20 -20.41
N ALA A 343 -10.73 10.76 -20.71
CA ALA A 343 -11.91 10.57 -19.88
C ALA A 343 -12.44 9.12 -19.97
N PRO A 344 -13.23 8.66 -18.97
CA PRO A 344 -13.93 7.37 -19.07
C PRO A 344 -14.70 7.22 -20.39
N GLY A 345 -14.49 6.08 -21.06
CA GLY A 345 -15.05 5.75 -22.36
C GLY A 345 -14.23 6.22 -23.57
N GLU A 346 -13.23 7.08 -23.39
CA GLU A 346 -12.34 7.54 -24.48
C GLU A 346 -11.14 6.61 -24.69
N THR A 347 -10.52 6.71 -25.87
CA THR A 347 -9.28 6.00 -26.21
C THR A 347 -8.06 6.89 -25.99
N GLY A 348 -7.12 6.39 -25.19
CA GLY A 348 -5.78 6.92 -25.00
C GLY A 348 -4.75 6.23 -25.89
N ARG A 349 -3.71 6.97 -26.27
CA ARG A 349 -2.60 6.45 -27.06
C ARG A 349 -1.29 6.58 -26.27
N PHE A 350 -0.51 5.50 -26.28
CA PHE A 350 0.80 5.39 -25.69
C PHE A 350 1.83 5.18 -26.81
N GLU A 351 2.60 6.23 -27.11
CA GLU A 351 3.59 6.22 -28.19
C GLU A 351 5.00 5.97 -27.62
N PHE A 352 5.70 4.98 -28.16
CA PHE A 352 7.04 4.59 -27.72
C PHE A 352 7.81 3.85 -28.82
N SER A 353 9.13 3.76 -28.68
CA SER A 353 9.99 2.97 -29.56
C SER A 353 10.40 1.66 -28.90
N VAL A 354 10.67 0.61 -29.68
CA VAL A 354 11.32 -0.61 -29.20
C VAL A 354 12.68 -0.76 -29.84
N ARG A 355 13.68 -1.14 -29.05
CA ARG A 355 15.05 -1.35 -29.52
C ARG A 355 15.35 -2.84 -29.61
N ALA A 356 15.83 -3.31 -30.75
CA ALA A 356 16.35 -4.67 -30.86
C ALA A 356 17.64 -4.83 -30.03
N PRO A 357 17.73 -5.86 -29.17
CA PRO A 357 18.99 -6.24 -28.53
C PRO A 357 20.09 -6.51 -29.56
N SER A 358 21.34 -6.37 -29.14
CA SER A 358 22.49 -6.72 -30.00
C SER A 358 22.69 -8.24 -30.17
N THR A 359 22.04 -9.03 -29.32
CA THR A 359 22.12 -10.49 -29.34
C THR A 359 20.94 -11.03 -30.13
N ALA A 360 21.18 -12.01 -31.00
CA ALA A 360 20.10 -12.71 -31.67
C ALA A 360 19.26 -13.50 -30.67
N GLY A 361 17.95 -13.51 -30.88
CA GLY A 361 17.02 -14.13 -29.96
C GLY A 361 15.59 -13.68 -30.19
N ASP A 362 14.69 -14.23 -29.39
CA ASP A 362 13.29 -13.87 -29.34
C ASP A 362 12.99 -13.21 -27.99
N TYR A 363 12.40 -12.03 -28.05
CA TYR A 363 12.26 -11.11 -26.93
C TYR A 363 10.78 -10.69 -26.81
N PRO A 364 9.96 -11.47 -26.10
CA PRO A 364 8.63 -11.03 -25.70
C PRO A 364 8.74 -10.00 -24.58
N GLN A 365 8.04 -8.88 -24.71
CA GLN A 365 7.80 -7.93 -23.64
C GLN A 365 6.30 -7.76 -23.44
N TYR A 366 5.86 -7.92 -22.20
CA TYR A 366 4.49 -7.71 -21.79
C TYR A 366 4.34 -6.33 -21.14
N PHE A 367 3.13 -5.78 -21.24
CA PHE A 367 2.80 -4.49 -20.67
C PHE A 367 1.46 -4.49 -19.96
N ASN A 368 1.29 -3.51 -19.07
CA ASN A 368 0.00 -3.10 -18.54
C ASN A 368 0.04 -1.59 -18.26
N LEU A 369 -1.10 -0.97 -18.01
CA LEU A 369 -1.16 0.39 -17.53
C LEU A 369 -0.94 0.45 -16.02
N VAL A 370 -0.29 1.51 -15.57
CA VAL A 370 -0.09 1.83 -14.15
C VAL A 370 -0.46 3.29 -13.92
N GLN A 371 -1.30 3.53 -12.90
CA GLN A 371 -1.40 4.84 -12.29
C GLN A 371 -0.24 4.94 -11.31
N GLU A 372 0.76 5.74 -11.66
CA GLU A 372 2.05 5.74 -10.97
C GLU A 372 1.87 6.02 -9.46
N ASP A 373 2.57 5.25 -8.63
CA ASP A 373 2.47 5.29 -7.17
C ASP A 373 1.09 4.99 -6.54
N VAL A 374 0.09 4.61 -7.34
CA VAL A 374 -1.27 4.30 -6.87
C VAL A 374 -1.60 2.83 -7.06
N ALA A 375 -1.75 2.39 -8.32
CA ALA A 375 -2.19 1.03 -8.65
C ALA A 375 -1.91 0.66 -10.11
N TRP A 376 -1.63 -0.62 -10.34
CA TRP A 376 -1.72 -1.20 -11.68
C TRP A 376 -3.17 -1.37 -12.10
N PHE A 377 -3.43 -1.25 -13.40
CA PHE A 377 -4.75 -1.40 -13.95
C PHE A 377 -5.25 -2.83 -13.79
N SER A 378 -6.53 -2.96 -13.43
CA SER A 378 -7.20 -4.25 -13.22
C SER A 378 -7.41 -5.05 -14.50
N ALA A 379 -7.42 -4.36 -15.64
CA ALA A 379 -7.49 -4.91 -16.97
C ALA A 379 -6.77 -3.95 -17.94
N PRO A 380 -6.16 -4.45 -19.03
CA PRO A 380 -5.98 -5.87 -19.35
C PRO A 380 -5.08 -6.60 -18.35
N GLY A 381 -5.09 -7.94 -18.37
CA GLY A 381 -4.19 -8.75 -17.54
C GLY A 381 -2.73 -8.58 -17.95
N ASP A 382 -1.83 -8.84 -17.02
CA ASP A 382 -0.37 -8.62 -17.19
C ASP A 382 0.26 -9.40 -18.35
N ASP A 383 -0.38 -10.46 -18.84
CA ASP A 383 0.07 -11.33 -19.93
C ASP A 383 -0.63 -11.04 -21.27
N GLN A 384 -1.51 -10.03 -21.34
CA GLN A 384 -2.39 -9.82 -22.48
C GLN A 384 -1.90 -8.80 -23.50
N LEU A 385 -1.19 -7.75 -23.07
CA LEU A 385 -0.57 -6.79 -23.99
C LEU A 385 0.88 -7.19 -24.22
N GLN A 386 1.22 -7.49 -25.48
CA GLN A 386 2.54 -8.04 -25.81
C GLN A 386 3.10 -7.44 -27.09
N VAL A 387 4.38 -7.11 -27.02
CA VAL A 387 5.23 -6.76 -28.16
C VAL A 387 6.37 -7.79 -28.21
N ARG A 388 6.56 -8.46 -29.36
CA ARG A 388 7.53 -9.57 -29.50
C ARG A 388 8.50 -9.31 -30.65
N VAL A 389 9.79 -9.24 -30.31
CA VAL A 389 10.89 -8.96 -31.25
C VAL A 389 11.66 -10.23 -31.52
N THR A 390 11.92 -10.52 -32.78
CA THR A 390 12.96 -11.46 -33.17
C THR A 390 14.16 -10.67 -33.68
N VAL A 391 15.33 -10.91 -33.10
CA VAL A 391 16.61 -10.40 -33.60
C VAL A 391 17.33 -11.55 -34.29
N GLU A 392 17.62 -11.38 -35.57
CA GLU A 392 18.42 -12.32 -36.34
C GLU A 392 19.80 -11.71 -36.60
N THR A 393 20.87 -12.51 -36.51
CA THR A 393 22.16 -12.12 -37.08
C THR A 393 22.06 -12.31 -38.59
N ASP A 394 22.45 -11.31 -39.37
CA ASP A 394 22.51 -11.43 -40.84
C ASP A 394 23.11 -12.78 -41.26
N ALA A 395 22.45 -13.46 -42.20
CA ALA A 395 22.99 -14.67 -42.81
C ALA A 395 24.35 -14.35 -43.46
N PRO A 396 25.35 -15.26 -43.41
CA PRO A 396 26.62 -15.01 -44.06
C PRO A 396 26.37 -14.84 -45.57
N ASP A 397 26.94 -13.78 -46.12
CA ASP A 397 26.89 -13.40 -47.53
C ASP A 397 27.23 -14.60 -48.45
N MET A 398 26.18 -15.24 -48.97
CA MET A 398 26.30 -16.33 -49.94
C MET A 398 26.32 -15.73 -51.34
N GLY A 399 27.49 -15.26 -51.80
CA GLY A 399 27.76 -15.25 -53.24
C GLY A 399 28.64 -14.14 -53.79
N SER A 400 29.96 -14.33 -53.72
CA SER A 400 30.81 -14.08 -54.90
C SER A 400 31.63 -15.34 -55.20
N GLY A 401 30.95 -16.37 -55.72
CA GLY A 401 31.61 -17.48 -56.39
C GLY A 401 32.21 -17.00 -57.71
N SER A 402 33.46 -16.54 -57.70
CA SER A 402 34.27 -16.39 -58.90
C SER A 402 34.68 -17.79 -59.38
N GLY A 403 33.88 -18.37 -60.26
CA GLY A 403 34.25 -19.55 -61.04
C GLY A 403 34.98 -19.14 -62.33
N ALA A 404 36.24 -19.56 -62.41
CA ALA A 404 37.10 -19.86 -63.57
C ALA A 404 37.09 -18.94 -64.81
#